data_AF-A0A8T6I3M0-F1
#
_entry.id   AF-A0A8T6I3M0-F1
#
_cell.length_a   1.000
_cell.length_b   1.000
_cell.length_c   1.000
_cell.angle_alpha   90.00
_cell.angle_beta   90.00
_cell.angle_gamma   90.00
#
_symmetry.space_group_name_H-M   'P 1'
#
loop_
_entity.id
_entity.type
_entity.pdbx_description
1 polymer ?
#
loop_
_entity_poly.entity_id
_entity_poly.type
_entity_poly.pdbx_seq_one_letter_code
_entity_poly.pdbx_strand_id
1 'polypeptide(L)' 'MDEVARTGDSLVITKNGKPVAVLSPYAKKRASLPALHRGSVEVLGDIVSPIDEPWEADS' A
#
# COMPACT_ATOMS: atom_id res chain seq x y z
N MET A 1 12.30 -20.38 -5.31
CA MET A 1 11.64 -19.14 -5.77
C MET A 1 10.13 -19.27 -5.63
N ASP A 2 9.56 -20.43 -5.97
CA ASP A 2 8.14 -20.75 -5.80
C ASP A 2 7.65 -20.62 -4.35
N GLU A 3 8.48 -20.99 -3.37
CA GLU A 3 8.14 -20.83 -1.95
C GLU A 3 7.95 -19.36 -1.56
N VAL A 4 8.88 -18.48 -1.92
CA VAL A 4 8.79 -17.02 -1.71
C VAL A 4 7.57 -16.44 -2.42
N ALA A 5 7.27 -16.91 -3.65
CA ALA A 5 6.09 -16.48 -4.39
C ALA A 5 4.77 -16.97 -3.75
N ARG A 6 4.76 -18.14 -3.12
CA ARG A 6 3.59 -18.74 -2.47
C ARG A 6 3.32 -18.15 -1.09
N THR A 7 4.35 -17.94 -0.26
CA THR A 7 4.17 -17.46 1.11
C THR A 7 4.13 -15.94 1.20
N GLY A 8 4.81 -15.24 0.28
CA GLY A 8 4.98 -13.79 0.37
C GLY A 8 6.13 -13.36 1.29
N ASP A 9 6.88 -14.32 1.86
CA ASP A 9 7.98 -14.01 2.76
C ASP A 9 9.27 -13.74 1.99
N SER A 10 10.01 -12.72 2.41
CA SER A 10 11.31 -12.39 1.81
C SER A 10 12.43 -13.22 2.44
N LEU A 11 13.37 -13.71 1.61
CA LEU A 11 14.51 -14.51 2.03
C LEU A 11 15.80 -13.69 1.96
N VAL A 12 16.54 -13.65 3.07
CA VAL A 12 17.86 -13.02 3.12
C VAL A 12 18.95 -14.04 2.83
N ILE A 13 19.70 -13.83 1.76
CA ILE A 13 20.82 -14.68 1.37
C ILE A 13 22.09 -14.10 2.01
N THR A 14 22.75 -14.90 2.83
CA THR A 14 24.00 -14.52 3.50
C THR A 14 25.18 -15.31 2.94
N LYS A 15 26.36 -14.68 2.93
CA LYS A 15 27.65 -15.32 2.66
C LYS A 15 28.58 -15.03 3.83
N ASN A 16 29.07 -16.07 4.51
CA ASN A 16 29.88 -15.95 5.73
C ASN A 16 29.18 -15.13 6.85
N GLY A 17 27.87 -15.36 7.04
CA GLY A 17 27.07 -14.63 8.03
C GLY A 17 26.76 -13.17 7.66
N LYS A 18 27.24 -12.68 6.51
CA LYS A 18 26.97 -11.32 6.03
C LYS A 18 25.88 -11.36 4.96
N PRO A 19 24.81 -10.53 5.07
CA PRO A 19 23.78 -10.46 4.04
C PRO A 19 24.37 -9.92 2.74
N VAL A 20 24.09 -10.62 1.63
CA VAL A 20 24.59 -10.26 0.29
C VAL A 20 23.47 -10.03 -0.72
N ALA A 21 22.29 -10.61 -0.52
CA ALA A 21 21.14 -10.40 -1.37
C ALA A 21 19.84 -10.65 -0.59
N VAL A 22 18.74 -10.09 -1.08
CA VAL A 22 17.39 -10.37 -0.59
C VAL A 22 16.54 -10.80 -1.78
N LEU A 23 15.89 -11.95 -1.65
CA LEU A 23 14.89 -12.43 -2.59
C LEU A 23 13.51 -12.09 -2.01
N SER A 24 12.82 -11.17 -2.65
CA SER A 24 11.47 -10.75 -2.25
C SER A 24 10.43 -11.27 -3.25
N PRO A 25 9.20 -11.57 -2.84
CA PRO A 25 8.14 -11.94 -3.76
C PRO A 25 7.85 -10.79 -4.72
N TYR A 26 7.51 -11.15 -5.95
CA TYR A 26 7.07 -10.15 -6.91
C TYR A 26 5.68 -9.63 -6.54
N ALA A 27 5.62 -8.40 -6.01
CA ALA A 27 4.36 -7.68 -5.82
C ALA A 27 4.12 -6.72 -7.00
N LYS A 28 2.98 -6.84 -7.68
CA LYS A 28 2.51 -5.79 -8.59
C LYS A 28 2.43 -4.50 -7.79
N LYS A 29 3.20 -3.49 -8.16
CA LYS A 29 3.01 -2.14 -7.61
C LYS A 29 1.55 -1.77 -7.84
N ARG A 30 0.82 -1.47 -6.76
CA ARG A 30 -0.49 -0.82 -6.88
C ARG A 30 -0.25 0.48 -7.65
N ALA A 31 -1.16 0.81 -8.58
CA ALA A 31 -1.08 2.07 -9.30
C ALA A 31 -0.81 3.19 -8.30
N SER A 32 0.20 4.02 -8.59
CA SER A 32 0.64 5.07 -7.68
C SER A 32 -0.56 5.89 -7.21
N LEU A 33 -0.58 6.23 -5.92
CA LEU A 33 -1.67 6.97 -5.26
C LEU A 33 -2.13 8.27 -5.96
N PRO A 34 -1.31 9.03 -6.73
CA PRO A 34 -1.81 10.22 -7.37
C PRO A 34 -2.96 9.87 -8.31
N ALA A 35 -4.15 10.38 -7.99
CA ALA A 35 -5.32 10.29 -8.84
C ALA A 35 -5.87 8.86 -9.07
N LEU A 36 -5.64 7.91 -8.15
CA LEU A 36 -6.15 6.51 -8.26
C LEU A 36 -7.65 6.42 -8.56
N HIS A 37 -8.44 7.38 -8.06
CA HIS A 37 -9.89 7.46 -8.26
C HIS A 37 -10.31 8.68 -9.09
N ARG A 38 -9.38 9.37 -9.76
CA ARG A 38 -9.72 10.54 -10.59
C ARG A 38 -10.64 10.10 -11.73
N GLY A 39 -11.83 10.69 -11.79
CA GLY A 39 -12.87 10.37 -12.77
C GLY A 39 -13.67 9.10 -12.48
N SER A 40 -13.39 8.40 -11.37
CA SER A 40 -14.13 7.21 -10.92
C SER A 40 -15.03 7.51 -9.71
N VAL A 41 -15.07 8.76 -9.24
CA VAL A 41 -15.92 9.19 -8.12
C VAL A 41 -17.10 9.96 -8.70
N GLU A 42 -18.30 9.45 -8.46
CA GLU A 42 -19.56 10.12 -8.77
C GLU A 42 -20.21 10.58 -7.47
N VAL A 43 -20.64 11.84 -7.45
CA VAL A 43 -21.42 12.41 -6.34
C VAL A 43 -22.87 12.05 -6.58
N LEU A 44 -23.39 11.07 -5.84
CA LEU A 44 -24.75 10.52 -6.03
C LEU A 44 -25.85 11.31 -5.28
N GLY A 45 -25.54 12.46 -4.67
CA GLY A 45 -26.50 13.22 -3.87
C GLY A 45 -26.06 14.66 -3.55
N ASP A 46 -26.86 15.37 -2.76
CA ASP A 46 -26.55 16.73 -2.32
C ASP A 46 -25.49 16.68 -1.21
N ILE A 47 -24.29 17.19 -1.50
CA ILE A 47 -23.22 17.28 -0.51
C ILE A 47 -23.59 18.44 0.41
N VAL A 48 -24.20 18.10 1.55
CA VAL A 48 -24.39 19.08 2.63
C VAL A 48 -23.03 19.67 3.00
N SER A 49 -22.97 21.00 3.10
CA SER A 49 -21.75 21.68 3.51
C SER A 49 -21.30 21.12 4.86
N PRO A 50 -19.98 21.05 5.12
CA PRO A 50 -19.47 20.62 6.41
C PRO A 50 -20.18 21.39 7.53
N ILE A 51 -20.61 20.67 8.56
CA ILE A 51 -20.96 21.33 9.82
C ILE A 51 -19.67 21.89 10.40
N ASP A 52 -19.68 23.13 10.90
CA ASP A 52 -18.55 23.79 11.56
C ASP A 52 -18.23 23.17 12.93
N GLU A 53 -18.23 21.83 13.00
CA GLU A 53 -17.96 21.07 14.20
C GLU A 53 -16.44 20.78 14.28
N PRO A 54 -15.79 21.14 15.40
CA PRO A 54 -14.38 20.82 15.59
C PRO A 54 -14.21 19.30 15.67
N TRP A 55 -13.45 18.74 14.74
CA TRP A 55 -13.01 17.35 14.81
C TRP A 55 -11.83 17.25 15.78
N GLU A 56 -12.03 16.58 16.92
CA GLU A 56 -10.96 16.11 17.82
C GLU A 56 -10.16 14.94 17.19
N ALA A 57 -9.23 15.24 16.29
CA ALA A 57 -8.43 14.24 15.55
C ALA A 57 -7.18 13.77 16.30
N ASP A 58 -6.84 14.43 17.41
CA ASP A 58 -5.64 14.16 18.19
C ASP A 58 -6.01 13.48 19.52
N SER A 59 -5.99 12.14 19.54
CA SER A 59 -6.01 11.31 20.76
C SER A 59 -5.05 10.15 20.62
#